data_AF-A0A351CJM5-F1
#
_entry.id   AF-A0A351CJM5-F1
#
_cell.length_a   1.000
_cell.length_b   1.000
_cell.length_c   1.000
_cell.angle_alpha   90.00
_cell.angle_beta   90.00
_cell.angle_gamma   90.00
#
_symmetry.space_group_name_H-M   'P 1'
#
loop_
_entity.id
_entity.type
_entity.pdbx_description
1 polymer ?
#
loop_
_entity_poly.entity_id
_entity_poly.type
_entity_poly.pdbx_seq_one_letter_code
_entity_poly.pdbx_strand_id
1 'polypeptide(L)' 'MKVDLTNLRHEFTKGGLSRSSLNKNPFKQFELWFSQAKDAGVIEPSAMSLATADDVGLGIRTVLLKYFDEKGFVFFT' A
#
# COMPACT_ATOMS: atom_id res chain seq x y z
N MET A 1 34.21 -8.52 12.49
CA MET A 1 33.11 -9.52 12.53
C MET A 1 32.16 -9.19 11.39
N LYS A 2 31.89 -10.10 10.45
CA LYS A 2 30.93 -9.88 9.34
C LYS A 2 29.64 -10.59 9.69
N VAL A 3 28.53 -9.86 9.71
CA VAL A 3 27.20 -10.43 9.84
C VAL A 3 26.63 -10.60 8.44
N ASP A 4 26.28 -11.83 8.08
CA ASP A 4 25.62 -12.15 6.81
C ASP A 4 24.11 -11.97 6.95
N LEU A 5 23.58 -10.98 6.23
CA LEU A 5 22.16 -10.61 6.25
C LEU A 5 21.40 -11.15 5.04
N THR A 6 22.01 -12.00 4.21
CA THR A 6 21.42 -12.49 2.95
C THR A 6 20.08 -13.20 3.18
N ASN A 7 19.94 -13.86 4.33
CA ASN A 7 18.72 -14.56 4.74
C ASN A 7 17.61 -13.64 5.31
N LEU A 8 17.86 -12.34 5.51
CA LEU A 8 16.82 -11.37 5.90
C LEU A 8 15.96 -10.91 4.71
N ARG A 9 16.38 -11.23 3.49
CA ARG A 9 15.63 -10.86 2.30
C ARG A 9 14.42 -11.79 2.17
N HIS A 10 13.25 -11.24 2.48
CA HIS A 10 11.99 -11.88 2.10
C HIS A 10 11.93 -11.98 0.57
N GLU A 11 11.97 -13.20 0.06
CA GLU A 11 11.65 -13.43 -1.35
C GLU A 11 10.14 -13.26 -1.55
N PHE A 12 9.76 -12.23 -2.31
CA PHE A 12 8.37 -11.98 -2.71
C PHE A 12 7.93 -12.92 -3.84
N THR A 13 8.10 -14.22 -3.63
CA THR A 13 7.81 -15.28 -4.63
C THR A 13 6.35 -15.75 -4.59
N LYS A 14 5.55 -15.27 -3.64
CA LYS A 14 4.13 -15.60 -3.55
C LYS A 14 3.31 -14.79 -4.57
N GLY A 15 2.89 -15.48 -5.63
CA GLY A 15 1.86 -15.01 -6.56
C GLY A 15 2.34 -13.86 -7.46
N GLY A 16 2.55 -14.16 -8.74
CA GLY A 16 2.83 -13.11 -9.73
C GLY A 16 1.60 -12.24 -10.00
N LEU A 17 1.83 -11.00 -10.43
CA LEU A 17 0.77 -10.11 -10.89
C LEU A 17 0.79 -10.06 -12.43
N SER A 18 -0.33 -10.40 -13.07
CA SER A 18 -0.49 -10.26 -14.52
C SER A 18 -1.56 -9.23 -14.85
N ARG A 19 -1.48 -8.60 -16.02
CA ARG A 19 -2.51 -7.66 -16.46
C ARG A 19 -3.89 -8.32 -16.62
N SER A 20 -3.91 -9.60 -17.00
CA SER A 20 -5.15 -10.37 -17.14
C SER A 20 -5.82 -10.70 -15.81
N SER A 21 -5.07 -10.71 -14.70
CA SER A 21 -5.63 -10.93 -13.36
C SER A 21 -6.13 -9.65 -12.68
N LEU A 22 -5.97 -8.48 -13.30
CA LEU A 22 -6.40 -7.20 -12.74
C LEU A 22 -7.83 -6.85 -13.15
N ASN A 23 -8.57 -6.28 -12.20
CA ASN A 23 -9.84 -5.62 -12.49
C ASN A 23 -9.59 -4.40 -13.39
N LYS A 24 -10.46 -4.19 -14.38
CA LYS A 24 -10.40 -3.01 -15.26
C LYS A 24 -10.71 -1.71 -14.53
N ASN A 25 -11.49 -1.78 -13.44
CA ASN A 25 -11.76 -0.64 -12.57
C ASN A 25 -10.71 -0.62 -11.44
N PRO A 26 -9.89 0.45 -11.33
CA PRO A 26 -8.82 0.54 -10.34
C PRO A 26 -9.36 0.61 -8.89
N PHE A 27 -10.53 1.19 -8.67
CA PHE A 27 -11.14 1.25 -7.32
C PHE A 27 -11.62 -0.13 -6.87
N LYS A 28 -12.21 -0.92 -7.78
CA LYS A 28 -12.54 -2.32 -7.50
C LYS A 28 -11.30 -3.18 -7.27
N GLN A 29 -10.20 -2.88 -7.98
CA GLN A 29 -8.93 -3.56 -7.74
C GLN A 29 -8.36 -3.21 -6.36
N PHE A 30 -8.41 -1.94 -5.97
CA PHE A 30 -7.98 -1.50 -4.64
C PHE A 30 -8.84 -2.13 -3.55
N GLU A 31 -10.16 -2.16 -3.70
CA GLU A 31 -11.08 -2.81 -2.76
C GLU A 31 -10.73 -4.29 -2.53
N LEU A 32 -10.46 -5.02 -3.62
CA LEU A 32 -10.01 -6.41 -3.56
C LEU A 32 -8.72 -6.55 -2.75
N TRP A 33 -7.70 -5.74 -3.05
CA TRP A 33 -6.41 -5.79 -2.33
C TRP A 33 -6.53 -5.36 -0.87
N PHE A 34 -7.35 -4.35 -0.58
CA PHE A 34 -7.60 -3.91 0.78
C PHE A 34 -8.32 -5.00 1.59
N SER A 35 -9.28 -5.71 0.99
CA SER A 35 -9.89 -6.89 1.64
C SER A 35 -8.86 -7.98 1.91
N GLN A 36 -8.05 -8.33 0.92
CA GLN A 36 -7.01 -9.35 1.07
C GLN A 36 -5.99 -8.99 2.16
N ALA A 37 -5.62 -7.71 2.30
CA ALA A 37 -4.73 -7.26 3.37
C ALA A 37 -5.35 -7.43 4.75
N LYS A 38 -6.64 -7.10 4.91
CA LYS A 38 -7.38 -7.37 6.16
C LYS A 38 -7.45 -8.87 6.45
N ASP A 39 -7.80 -9.67 5.47
CA ASP A 39 -7.96 -11.13 5.61
C ASP A 39 -6.62 -11.82 5.93
N ALA A 40 -5.50 -11.25 5.44
CA ALA A 40 -4.15 -11.69 5.77
C ALA A 40 -3.65 -11.21 7.14
N GLY A 41 -4.43 -10.41 7.87
CA GLY A 41 -4.04 -9.88 9.18
C GLY A 41 -2.92 -8.84 9.13
N VAL A 42 -2.80 -8.09 8.03
CA VAL A 42 -1.84 -6.98 7.94
C VAL A 42 -2.15 -5.98 9.05
N ILE A 43 -1.12 -5.56 9.80
CA ILE A 43 -1.25 -4.55 10.84
C ILE A 43 -1.48 -3.19 10.18
N GLU A 44 -2.53 -2.47 10.62
CA GLU A 44 -2.89 -1.13 10.12
C GLU A 44 -2.98 -1.02 8.59
N PRO A 45 -3.84 -1.80 7.91
CA PRO A 45 -3.92 -1.82 6.44
C PRO A 45 -4.42 -0.48 5.85
N SER A 46 -4.98 0.40 6.68
CA SER A 46 -5.38 1.76 6.30
C SER A 46 -4.25 2.79 6.43
N ALA A 47 -3.09 2.44 7.00
CA ALA A 47 -1.96 3.33 7.10
C ALA A 47 -1.33 3.55 5.71
N MET A 48 -1.10 4.82 5.36
CA MET A 48 -0.54 5.23 4.08
C MET A 48 0.59 6.24 4.30
N SER A 49 1.62 6.19 3.46
CA SER A 49 2.62 7.27 3.39
C SER A 49 2.12 8.36 2.45
N LEU A 50 1.80 9.53 3.00
CA LEU A 50 1.40 10.72 2.23
C LEU A 50 2.64 11.59 2.00
N ALA A 51 2.99 11.77 0.72
CA ALA A 51 4.01 12.70 0.30
C ALA A 51 3.37 14.00 -0.22
N THR A 52 3.89 15.14 0.23
CA THR A 52 3.49 16.48 -0.22
C THR A 52 4.72 17.30 -0.60
N ALA A 53 4.55 18.25 -1.52
CA ALA A 53 5.61 19.12 -2.01
C ALA A 53 5.21 20.58 -1.87
N ASP A 54 6.18 21.44 -1.57
CA ASP A 54 6.07 22.90 -1.60
C ASP A 54 7.35 23.53 -2.20
N ASP A 55 7.46 24.86 -2.14
CA ASP A 55 8.61 25.59 -2.69
C ASP A 55 9.93 25.32 -1.93
N VAL A 56 9.87 24.70 -0.75
CA VAL A 56 11.03 24.42 0.11
C VAL A 56 11.50 22.98 -0.06
N GLY A 57 10.60 22.04 -0.34
CA GLY A 57 10.96 20.67 -0.68
C GLY A 57 9.83 19.65 -0.55
N LEU A 58 10.24 18.43 -0.19
CA LEU A 58 9.35 17.26 -0.10
C LEU A 58 9.25 16.79 1.35
N GLY A 59 8.02 16.55 1.80
CA GLY A 59 7.73 15.93 3.09
C GLY A 59 6.96 14.62 2.92
N ILE A 60 7.24 13.64 3.76
CA ILE A 60 6.50 12.37 3.83
C ILE A 60 6.09 12.08 5.27
N ARG A 61 4.84 11.66 5.47
CA ARG A 61 4.28 11.32 6.79
C ARG A 61 3.29 10.17 6.67
N THR A 62 3.06 9.46 7.77
CA THR A 62 2.00 8.44 7.84
C THR A 62 0.66 9.11 8.16
N VAL A 63 -0.38 8.78 7.40
CA VAL A 63 -1.78 9.13 7.67
C VAL A 63 -2.66 7.88 7.60
N LEU A 64 -3.89 7.97 8.10
CA LEU A 64 -4.86 6.87 8.04
C LEU A 64 -5.93 7.14 7.00
N LEU A 65 -6.09 6.21 6.05
CA LEU A 65 -7.22 6.18 5.12
C LEU A 65 -8.52 5.97 5.90
N LYS A 66 -9.54 6.79 5.63
CA LYS A 66 -10.86 6.69 6.26
C LYS A 66 -11.91 6.14 5.30
N TYR A 67 -11.94 6.66 4.08
CA TYR A 67 -12.89 6.26 3.05
C TYR A 67 -12.21 6.26 1.68
N PHE A 68 -12.71 5.46 0.76
CA PHE A 68 -12.40 5.57 -0.65
C PHE A 68 -13.65 5.26 -1.46
N ASP A 69 -13.80 5.93 -2.58
CA ASP A 69 -14.86 5.70 -3.56
C ASP A 69 -14.35 6.08 -4.96
N GLU A 70 -15.23 6.11 -5.95
CA GLU A 70 -14.86 6.45 -7.34
C GLU A 70 -14.32 7.88 -7.50
N LYS A 71 -14.43 8.75 -6.49
CA LYS A 71 -13.87 10.11 -6.49
C LYS A 71 -12.46 10.17 -5.89
N GLY A 72 -12.02 9.13 -5.19
CA GLY A 72 -10.66 9.04 -4.66
C GLY A 72 -10.58 8.52 -3.23
N PHE A 73 -9.53 8.96 -2.53
CA PHE A 73 -9.15 8.51 -1.20
C PHE A 73 -9.25 9.66 -0.20
N VAL A 74 -9.87 9.41 0.96
CA VAL A 74 -10.15 10.40 1.99
C VAL A 74 -9.40 10.06 3.27
N PHE A 75 -8.65 11.03 3.79
CA PHE A 75 -8.01 11.00 5.11
C PHE A 75 -8.31 12.30 5.86
N PHE A 76 -8.13 12.29 7.18
CA PHE A 76 -8.21 13.49 8.02
C PHE A 76 -6.83 13.78 8.62
N THR A 77 -6.51 15.06 8.80
CA THR A 77 -5.23 15.55 9.32
C THR A 77 -5.41 16.75 10.23
#